data_AF-A0A5C1H7I7-F1
#
_entry.id   AF-A0A5C1H7I7-F1
#
_cell.length_a   1.000
_cell.length_b   1.000
_cell.length_c   1.000
_cell.angle_alpha   90.00
_cell.angle_beta   90.00
_cell.angle_gamma   90.00
#
_symmetry.space_group_name_H-M   'P 1'
#
loop_
_entity.id
_entity.type
_entity.pdbx_description
1 polymer ?
#
loop_
_entity_poly.entity_id
_entity_poly.type
_entity_poly.pdbx_seq_one_letter_code
_entity_poly.pdbx_strand_id
1 'polypeptide(L)' 'MNLITNILLFKYYLTNKQELKKKKKINLKTNQYNYIVKFWKYSRFLGLISFKGELIWKY' A
#
# COMPACT_ATOMS: atom_id res chain seq x y z
N MET A 1 -11.62 9.30 -13.02
CA MET A 1 -10.42 9.21 -12.15
C MET A 1 -9.75 7.86 -12.42
N ASN A 2 -8.56 7.86 -13.02
CA ASN A 2 -7.96 6.65 -13.59
C ASN A 2 -7.32 5.78 -12.49
N LEU A 3 -7.44 4.47 -12.57
CA LEU A 3 -6.90 3.56 -11.56
C LEU A 3 -5.37 3.72 -11.42
N ILE A 4 -4.70 3.99 -12.53
CA ILE A 4 -3.25 4.22 -12.63
C ILE A 4 -2.84 5.49 -11.88
N THR A 5 -3.61 6.59 -11.99
CA THR A 5 -3.32 7.83 -11.26
C THR A 5 -3.49 7.65 -9.75
N ASN A 6 -4.46 6.83 -9.32
CA ASN A 6 -4.61 6.46 -7.92
C ASN A 6 -3.43 5.62 -7.41
N ILE A 7 -2.97 4.63 -8.17
CA ILE A 7 -1.81 3.81 -7.81
C ILE A 7 -0.56 4.69 -7.63
N LEU A 8 -0.36 5.68 -8.51
CA LEU A 8 0.77 6.62 -8.41
C LEU A 8 0.72 7.46 -7.12
N LEU A 9 -0.46 7.98 -6.78
CA LEU A 9 -0.68 8.73 -5.53
C LEU A 9 -0.44 7.85 -4.29
N PHE A 10 -0.91 6.60 -4.32
CA PHE A 10 -0.76 5.69 -3.19
C PHE A 10 0.63 5.07 -3.08
N LYS A 11 1.46 5.13 -4.13
CA LYS A 11 2.86 4.67 -4.12
C LYS A 11 3.69 5.40 -3.07
N TYR A 12 3.38 6.66 -2.77
CA TYR A 12 4.04 7.42 -1.69
C TYR A 12 3.92 6.76 -0.31
N TYR A 13 2.83 6.02 -0.09
CA TYR A 13 2.54 5.30 1.15
C TYR A 13 3.17 3.91 1.20
N LEU A 14 3.82 3.48 0.14
CA LEU A 14 4.65 2.29 0.16
C LEU A 14 6.08 2.61 0.62
N THR A 15 6.71 1.59 1.19
CA THR A 15 8.15 1.50 1.38
C THR A 15 8.82 1.01 0.10
N ASN A 16 10.16 1.07 0.06
CA ASN A 16 10.95 0.55 -1.06
C ASN A 16 10.74 -0.97 -1.28
N LYS A 17 10.25 -1.69 -0.25
CA LYS A 17 9.90 -3.11 -0.32
C LYS A 17 8.48 -3.38 -0.84
N GLN A 18 7.79 -2.35 -1.36
CA GLN A 18 6.38 -2.41 -1.75
C GLN A 18 5.43 -2.78 -0.59
N GLU A 19 5.85 -2.58 0.66
CA GLU A 19 5.01 -2.73 1.84
C GLU A 19 4.39 -1.40 2.23
N LEU A 20 3.17 -1.43 2.77
CA LEU A 20 2.53 -0.23 3.31
C LEU A 20 3.33 0.33 4.49
N LYS A 21 3.64 1.63 4.47
CA LYS A 21 4.24 2.31 5.62
C LYS A 21 3.33 2.17 6.85
N LYS A 22 3.91 2.01 8.03
CA LYS A 22 3.13 1.96 9.29
C LYS A 22 2.34 3.26 9.45
N LYS A 23 1.08 3.20 9.89
CA LYS A 23 0.23 4.37 10.16
C LYS A 23 0.95 5.50 10.92
N LYS A 24 1.76 5.16 11.92
CA LYS A 24 2.57 6.11 12.70
C LYS A 24 3.48 7.00 11.84
N LYS A 25 4.00 6.50 10.72
CA LYS A 25 4.87 7.25 9.79
C LYS A 25 4.10 8.12 8.80
N ILE A 26 2.79 7.88 8.61
CA ILE A 26 2.01 8.53 7.55
C ILE A 26 1.08 9.64 8.10
N ASN A 27 0.92 9.72 9.43
CA ASN A 27 0.06 10.71 10.08
C ASN A 27 -1.34 10.87 9.43
N LEU A 28 -1.96 9.75 9.05
CA LEU A 28 -3.31 9.71 8.46
C LEU A 28 -4.36 9.38 9.51
N LYS A 29 -5.59 9.88 9.29
CA LYS A 29 -6.78 9.45 10.04
C LYS A 29 -6.99 7.95 9.86
N THR A 30 -7.50 7.28 10.89
CA THR A 30 -7.71 5.82 10.90
C THR A 30 -8.54 5.35 9.70
N ASN A 31 -9.62 6.06 9.37
CA ASN A 31 -10.52 5.70 8.28
C ASN A 31 -9.83 5.76 6.91
N GLN A 32 -9.02 6.80 6.68
CA GLN A 32 -8.25 6.96 5.44
C GLN A 32 -7.18 5.87 5.32
N TYR A 33 -6.47 5.57 6.41
CA TYR A 33 -5.49 4.50 6.42
C TYR A 33 -6.11 3.13 6.11
N ASN A 34 -7.27 2.82 6.71
CA ASN A 34 -7.99 1.58 6.44
C ASN A 34 -8.46 1.47 4.98
N TYR A 35 -8.88 2.56 4.37
CA TYR A 35 -9.22 2.60 2.94
C TYR A 35 -8.00 2.26 2.08
N ILE A 36 -6.85 2.88 2.36
CA ILE A 36 -5.59 2.62 1.65
C ILE A 36 -5.17 1.15 1.78
N VAL A 37 -5.27 0.58 2.99
CA VAL A 37 -4.99 -0.86 3.22
C VAL A 37 -5.90 -1.75 2.36
N LYS A 38 -7.21 -1.47 2.31
CA LYS A 38 -8.14 -2.22 1.47
C LYS A 38 -7.80 -2.09 -0.01
N PHE A 39 -7.57 -0.87 -0.50
CA PHE A 39 -7.18 -0.60 -1.88
C PHE A 39 -5.93 -1.38 -2.29
N TRP A 40 -4.92 -1.41 -1.43
CA TRP A 40 -3.68 -2.16 -1.66
C TRP A 40 -3.88 -3.68 -1.69
N LYS A 41 -4.72 -4.22 -0.80
CA LYS A 41 -5.09 -5.64 -0.83
C LYS A 41 -5.79 -6.01 -2.14
N TYR A 42 -6.77 -5.21 -2.56
CA TYR A 42 -7.48 -5.43 -3.83
C TYR A 42 -6.54 -5.32 -5.03
N SER A 43 -5.65 -4.32 -5.06
CA SER A 43 -4.71 -4.14 -6.17
C SER A 43 -3.73 -5.31 -6.30
N ARG A 44 -3.27 -5.88 -5.18
CA ARG A 44 -2.45 -7.10 -5.18
C ARG A 44 -3.24 -8.33 -5.62
N PHE A 45 -4.47 -8.48 -5.14
CA PHE A 45 -5.35 -9.57 -5.56
C PHE A 45 -5.63 -9.56 -7.07
N LEU A 46 -5.80 -8.37 -7.64
CA LEU A 46 -5.97 -8.19 -9.09
C LEU A 46 -4.68 -8.38 -9.91
N GLY A 47 -3.54 -8.67 -9.28
CA GLY A 47 -2.26 -8.84 -9.95
C GLY A 47 -1.65 -7.54 -10.48
N LEU A 48 -2.24 -6.38 -10.16
CA LEU A 48 -1.74 -5.08 -10.60
C LEU A 48 -0.43 -4.71 -9.93
N ILE A 49 -0.17 -5.27 -8.74
CA ILE A 49 1.01 -4.97 -7.93
C ILE A 49 1.51 -6.26 -7.28
N SER A 50 2.82 -6.47 -7.31
CA SER A 50 3.44 -7.68 -6.76
C SER A 50 3.23 -7.78 -5.26
N PHE A 51 3.06 -9.03 -4.78
CA PHE A 51 2.96 -9.32 -3.36
C PHE A 51 4.30 -9.14 -2.62
N LYS A 52 5.44 -9.07 -3.32
CA LYS A 52 6.75 -9.33 -2.71
C LYS A 52 7.89 -8.47 -3.29
N GLY A 53 8.41 -7.53 -2.49
CA GLY A 53 9.84 -7.39 -2.27
C GLY A 53 10.24 -8.36 -1.14
N GLU A 54 11.45 -8.92 -1.19
CA GLU A 54 11.88 -10.10 -0.41
C GLU A 54 11.35 -10.21 1.03
N LEU A 55 10.71 -11.35 1.28
CA LEU A 55 10.23 -11.80 2.58
C LEU A 55 11.42 -12.12 3.49
N ILE A 56 11.69 -11.27 4.47
CA ILE A 56 12.26 -11.72 5.75
C ILE A 56 11.31 -11.20 6.83
N TRP A 57 10.37 -12.06 7.24
CA TRP A 57 9.69 -11.88 8.52
C TRP A 57 10.75 -12.05 9.62
N LYS A 58 11.08 -10.97 10.33
CA LYS A 58 11.63 -11.05 11.68
C LYS A 58 10.60 -10.46 12.62
N TYR A 59 9.69 -11.30 13.08
CA TYR A 59 8.99 -11.19 14.36
C TYR A 59 8.73 -12.60 14.85
#